data_AF-A0A8T4XFI2-F1
#
_entry.id   AF-A0A8T4XFI2-F1
#
_cell.length_a   1.000
_cell.length_b   1.000
_cell.length_c   1.000
_cell.angle_alpha   90.00
_cell.angle_beta   90.00
_cell.angle_gamma   90.00
#
_symmetry.space_group_name_H-M   'P 1'
#
loop_
_entity.id
_entity.type
_entity.pdbx_description
1 polymer ?
#
loop_
_entity_poly.entity_id
_entity_poly.type
_entity_poly.pdbx_seq_one_letter_code
_entity_poly.pdbx_strand_id
1 'polypeptide(L)'
;MRILHIWNTAGVASVIAKFMDRLFGTKSLVVHRRAFDPFGVTTYGELWDCGAKTFALKCLVLARKFDIIHIHSFDKLIPYLKFLYPNKPIVLHYHGSDIRGKWLQKEKRWSKADAILYSTQDVVNEETPKIAIYSPNPV
;
A
#
# COMPACT_ATOMS: atom_id res chain seq x y z
N MET A 1 12.67 3.43 12.17
CA MET A 1 11.47 2.63 11.82
C MET A 1 11.59 2.14 10.39
N ARG A 2 11.29 0.86 10.14
CA ARG A 2 11.34 0.25 8.80
C ARG A 2 9.93 0.13 8.22
N ILE A 3 9.75 0.61 7.00
CA ILE A 3 8.43 0.65 6.33
C ILE A 3 8.49 -0.16 5.03
N LEU A 4 7.61 -1.16 4.90
CA LEU A 4 7.46 -1.90 3.65
C LEU A 4 6.31 -1.30 2.87
N HIS A 5 6.61 -0.69 1.73
CA HIS A 5 5.61 -0.25 0.77
C HIS A 5 5.36 -1.38 -0.24
N ILE A 6 4.11 -1.83 -0.32
CA ILE A 6 3.71 -2.89 -1.24
C ILE A 6 2.86 -2.28 -2.35
N TRP A 7 3.30 -2.51 -3.59
CA TRP A 7 2.76 -1.91 -4.81
C TRP A 7 3.16 -0.44 -4.95
N ASN A 8 3.19 0.05 -6.20
CA ASN A 8 3.64 1.41 -6.50
C ASN A 8 2.78 2.04 -7.60
N THR A 9 1.55 2.40 -7.27
CA THR A 9 0.63 3.04 -8.21
C THR A 9 1.21 4.37 -8.69
N ALA A 10 1.49 4.47 -9.99
CA ALA A 10 2.03 5.67 -10.64
C ALA A 10 3.30 6.27 -9.99
N GLY A 11 4.11 5.47 -9.29
CA GLY A 11 5.32 5.95 -8.62
C GLY A 11 5.09 6.62 -7.24
N VAL A 12 3.84 6.72 -6.79
CA VAL A 12 3.48 7.41 -5.53
C VAL A 12 4.19 6.82 -4.32
N ALA A 13 4.29 5.49 -4.23
CA ALA A 13 4.97 4.84 -3.11
C ALA A 13 6.47 5.18 -3.08
N SER A 14 7.12 5.27 -4.25
CA SER A 14 8.52 5.70 -4.35
C SER A 14 8.72 7.13 -3.86
N VAL A 15 7.84 8.06 -4.24
CA VAL A 15 7.92 9.44 -3.78
C VAL A 15 7.74 9.53 -2.27
N ILE A 16 6.68 8.90 -1.73
CA ILE A 16 6.40 8.89 -0.30
C ILE A 16 7.59 8.30 0.48
N ALA A 17 8.06 7.12 0.10
CA ALA A 17 9.17 6.44 0.77
C ALA A 17 10.45 7.30 0.80
N LYS A 18 10.82 7.89 -0.34
CA LYS A 18 12.00 8.76 -0.45
C LYS A 18 11.93 9.94 0.52
N PHE A 19 10.78 10.62 0.58
CA PHE A 19 10.62 11.78 1.45
C PHE A 19 10.46 11.39 2.91
N MET A 20 9.79 10.28 3.21
CA MET A 20 9.69 9.78 4.58
C MET A 20 11.07 9.46 5.15
N ASP A 21 11.90 8.76 4.39
CA ASP A 21 13.25 8.39 4.80
C ASP A 21 14.13 9.63 4.98
N ARG A 22 14.00 10.62 4.09
CA ARG A 22 14.74 11.89 4.19
C ARG A 22 14.31 12.76 5.37
N LEU A 23 13.01 12.91 5.59
CA LEU A 23 12.45 13.90 6.54
C LEU A 23 12.29 13.36 7.94
N PHE A 24 12.01 12.07 8.08
CA PHE A 24 11.68 11.43 9.37
C PHE A 24 12.66 10.33 9.77
N GLY A 25 13.74 10.11 9.00
CA GLY A 25 14.75 9.11 9.30
C GLY A 25 14.22 7.68 9.27
N THR A 26 13.14 7.43 8.52
CA THR A 26 12.64 6.07 8.29
C THR A 26 13.57 5.29 7.36
N LYS A 27 13.32 3.99 7.23
CA LYS A 27 14.01 3.10 6.30
C LYS A 27 12.99 2.31 5.50
N SER A 28 12.71 2.77 4.30
CA SER A 28 11.62 2.27 3.48
C SER A 28 12.13 1.33 2.41
N LEU A 29 11.31 0.35 2.07
CA LEU A 29 11.49 -0.47 0.88
C LEU A 29 10.18 -0.48 0.11
N VAL A 30 10.20 -0.01 -1.13
CA VAL A 30 9.08 -0.16 -2.05
C VAL A 30 9.30 -1.39 -2.90
N VAL A 31 8.30 -2.27 -2.97
CA VAL A 31 8.34 -3.45 -3.83
C VAL A 31 7.18 -3.42 -4.80
N HIS A 32 7.49 -3.60 -6.09
CA HIS A 32 6.51 -3.62 -7.16
C HIS A 32 6.86 -4.69 -8.19
N ARG A 33 5.88 -5.05 -9.03
CA ARG A 33 6.11 -6.03 -10.11
C ARG A 33 6.62 -5.32 -11.34
N ARG A 34 7.73 -5.80 -11.93
CA ARG A 34 8.31 -5.26 -13.17
C ARG A 34 7.29 -5.14 -14.30
N ALA A 35 6.44 -6.15 -14.46
CA ALA A 35 5.38 -6.15 -15.48
C ALA A 35 4.34 -5.03 -15.33
N PHE A 36 4.28 -4.34 -14.18
CA PHE A 36 3.36 -3.24 -13.90
C PHE A 36 4.07 -1.89 -13.81
N ASP A 37 5.32 -1.82 -14.29
CA ASP A 37 6.09 -0.58 -14.40
C ASP A 37 6.74 -0.44 -15.79
N PRO A 38 5.93 -0.31 -16.86
CA PRO A 38 6.46 -0.16 -18.21
C PRO A 38 7.15 1.19 -18.45
N PHE A 39 6.94 2.16 -17.56
CA PHE A 39 7.43 3.54 -17.71
C PHE A 39 8.59 3.88 -16.76
N GLY A 40 9.04 2.93 -15.93
CA GLY A 40 10.15 3.14 -15.00
C GLY A 40 9.86 4.14 -13.88
N VAL A 41 8.61 4.22 -13.42
CA VAL A 41 8.18 5.16 -12.37
C VAL A 41 8.59 4.72 -10.96
N THR A 42 9.05 3.46 -10.79
CA THR A 42 9.63 2.99 -9.53
C THR A 42 11.08 3.48 -9.40
N THR A 43 11.21 4.72 -8.92
CA THR A 43 12.51 5.41 -8.76
C THR A 43 13.16 5.21 -7.40
N TYR A 44 12.40 4.68 -6.42
CA TYR A 44 12.87 4.41 -5.07
C TYR A 44 12.27 3.08 -4.60
N GLY A 45 13.04 2.00 -4.72
CA GLY A 45 12.61 0.64 -4.40
C GLY A 45 13.10 -0.42 -5.38
N GLU A 46 12.44 -1.57 -5.37
CA GLU A 46 12.78 -2.75 -6.16
C GLU A 46 11.65 -3.16 -7.11
N LEU A 47 12.04 -3.52 -8.33
CA LEU A 47 11.17 -4.15 -9.32
C LEU A 47 11.46 -5.64 -9.40
N TRP A 48 10.50 -6.45 -8.99
CA TRP A 48 10.59 -7.90 -9.05
C TRP A 48 9.97 -8.44 -10.33
N ASP A 49 10.77 -9.19 -11.08
CA ASP A 49 10.29 -9.95 -12.22
C ASP A 49 9.71 -11.29 -11.75
N CYS A 50 8.42 -11.29 -11.43
CA CYS A 50 7.73 -12.49 -10.97
C CYS A 50 6.21 -12.43 -11.18
N GLY A 51 5.60 -13.61 -11.15
CA GLY A 51 4.15 -13.79 -11.19
C GLY A 51 3.45 -13.26 -9.94
N ALA A 52 2.13 -13.06 -10.04
CA ALA A 52 1.32 -12.48 -8.97
C ALA A 52 1.37 -13.27 -7.65
N LYS A 53 1.33 -14.61 -7.73
CA LYS A 53 1.39 -15.49 -6.55
C LYS A 53 2.76 -15.41 -5.86
N THR A 54 3.83 -15.51 -6.63
CA THR A 54 5.21 -15.38 -6.14
C THR A 54 5.45 -14.00 -5.50
N PHE A 55 4.97 -12.94 -6.13
CA PHE A 55 5.04 -11.59 -5.57
C PHE A 55 4.33 -11.51 -4.22
N ALA A 56 3.08 -11.98 -4.14
CA ALA A 56 2.33 -11.99 -2.89
C ALA A 56 3.05 -12.77 -1.79
N LEU A 57 3.56 -13.97 -2.09
CA LEU A 57 4.31 -14.78 -1.13
C LEU A 57 5.58 -14.07 -0.66
N LYS A 58 6.37 -13.49 -1.59
CA LYS A 58 7.56 -12.71 -1.23
C LYS A 58 7.20 -11.53 -0.32
N CYS A 59 6.12 -10.80 -0.60
CA CYS A 59 5.65 -9.71 0.25
C CYS A 59 5.26 -10.19 1.66
N LEU A 60 4.51 -11.29 1.78
CA LEU A 60 4.15 -11.88 3.09
C LEU A 60 5.40 -12.25 3.89
N VAL A 61 6.33 -12.95 3.26
CA VAL A 61 7.57 -13.38 3.88
C VAL A 61 8.45 -12.20 4.27
N LEU A 62 8.50 -11.15 3.44
CA LEU A 62 9.32 -9.96 3.67
C LEU A 62 8.75 -9.09 4.80
N ALA A 63 7.43 -9.01 4.94
CA ALA A 63 6.73 -8.18 5.94
C ALA A 63 7.21 -8.40 7.38
N ARG A 64 7.69 -9.61 7.73
CA ARG A 64 8.24 -9.88 9.08
C ARG A 64 9.43 -8.99 9.45
N LYS A 65 10.18 -8.49 8.46
CA LYS A 65 11.38 -7.66 8.66
C LYS A 65 11.07 -6.18 8.84
N PHE A 66 9.80 -5.77 8.77
CA PHE A 66 9.40 -4.37 8.77
C PHE A 66 8.50 -4.07 9.97
N ASP A 67 8.52 -2.81 10.39
CA ASP A 67 7.76 -2.37 11.57
C ASP A 67 6.34 -1.98 11.15
N ILE A 68 6.20 -1.33 9.98
CA ILE A 68 4.92 -0.93 9.36
C ILE A 68 4.84 -1.48 7.93
N ILE A 69 3.63 -1.89 7.51
CA ILE A 69 3.32 -2.24 6.13
C ILE A 69 2.40 -1.17 5.53
N HIS A 70 2.83 -0.49 4.47
CA HIS A 70 2.05 0.50 3.75
C HIS A 70 1.65 -0.08 2.39
N ILE A 71 0.37 -0.34 2.18
CA ILE A 71 -0.14 -1.03 0.99
C ILE A 71 -0.82 -0.01 0.08
N HIS A 72 -0.37 0.06 -1.17
CA HIS A 72 -0.94 0.94 -2.18
C HIS A 72 -1.89 0.15 -3.09
N SER A 73 -3.21 0.33 -2.93
CA SER A 73 -4.27 -0.34 -3.73
C SER A 73 -4.33 -1.88 -3.66
N PHE A 74 -3.28 -2.58 -3.23
CA PHE A 74 -3.15 -4.05 -3.23
C PHE A 74 -3.79 -4.71 -1.99
N ASP A 75 -5.02 -4.29 -1.69
CA ASP A 75 -5.80 -4.61 -0.49
C ASP A 75 -5.99 -6.12 -0.22
N LYS A 76 -5.97 -6.96 -1.26
CA LYS A 76 -6.15 -8.41 -1.17
C LYS A 76 -5.10 -9.12 -0.31
N LEU A 77 -3.97 -8.47 -0.05
CA LEU A 77 -2.91 -9.02 0.80
C LEU A 77 -3.20 -8.84 2.30
N ILE A 78 -4.02 -7.86 2.67
CA ILE A 78 -4.26 -7.48 4.07
C ILE A 78 -4.78 -8.65 4.92
N PRO A 79 -5.79 -9.44 4.50
CA PRO A 79 -6.28 -10.54 5.32
C PRO A 79 -5.20 -11.58 5.65
N TYR A 80 -4.29 -11.85 4.71
CA TYR A 80 -3.18 -12.78 4.91
C TYR A 80 -2.09 -12.20 5.81
N LEU A 81 -1.80 -10.90 5.67
CA LEU A 81 -0.86 -10.21 6.57
C LEU A 81 -1.37 -10.19 8.01
N LYS A 82 -2.64 -9.88 8.23
CA LYS A 82 -3.25 -9.92 9.57
C LYS A 82 -3.40 -11.35 10.11
N PHE A 83 -3.52 -12.36 9.25
CA PHE A 83 -3.50 -13.75 9.70
C PHE A 83 -2.11 -14.17 10.19
N LEU A 84 -1.04 -13.85 9.44
CA LEU A 84 0.34 -14.23 9.78
C LEU A 84 0.97 -13.33 10.85
N TYR A 85 0.61 -12.05 10.87
CA TYR A 85 1.15 -11.04 11.78
C TYR A 85 0.00 -10.18 12.36
N PRO A 86 -0.81 -10.73 13.29
CA PRO A 86 -2.02 -10.06 13.80
C PRO A 86 -1.80 -8.64 14.31
N ASN A 87 -0.67 -8.42 15.00
CA ASN A 87 -0.33 -7.14 15.61
C ASN A 87 0.49 -6.21 14.70
N LYS A 88 0.74 -6.59 13.45
CA LYS A 88 1.51 -5.75 12.53
C LYS A 88 0.68 -4.53 12.11
N PRO A 89 1.16 -3.29 12.28
CA PRO A 89 0.49 -2.10 11.76
C PRO A 89 0.46 -2.11 10.23
N ILE A 90 -0.72 -1.90 9.67
CA ILE A 90 -0.99 -1.84 8.23
C ILE A 90 -1.69 -0.52 7.90
N VAL A 91 -1.06 0.27 7.04
CA VAL A 91 -1.66 1.45 6.41
C VAL A 91 -2.09 1.06 5.01
N LEU A 92 -3.36 1.21 4.67
CA LEU A 92 -3.89 1.00 3.33
C LEU A 92 -4.11 2.35 2.65
N HIS A 93 -3.56 2.55 1.47
CA HIS A 93 -3.69 3.78 0.70
C HIS A 93 -4.32 3.48 -0.66
N TYR A 94 -5.51 4.03 -0.90
CA TYR A 94 -6.21 3.97 -2.18
C TYR A 94 -5.98 5.24 -3.00
N HIS A 95 -5.83 5.10 -4.32
CA HIS A 95 -5.40 6.20 -5.20
C HIS A 95 -6.46 6.70 -6.19
N GLY A 96 -7.68 6.14 -6.17
CA GLY A 96 -8.82 6.60 -6.97
C GLY A 96 -9.76 5.46 -7.38
N SER A 97 -9.66 5.03 -8.65
CA SER A 97 -10.57 4.05 -9.27
C SER A 97 -10.50 2.63 -8.67
N ASP A 98 -9.45 2.37 -7.90
CA ASP A 98 -9.28 1.16 -7.11
C ASP A 98 -10.33 1.04 -6.00
N ILE A 99 -10.87 2.14 -5.47
CA ILE A 99 -11.88 2.13 -4.40
C ILE A 99 -13.19 2.86 -4.75
N ARG A 100 -13.22 3.73 -5.77
CA ARG A 100 -14.43 4.46 -6.21
C ARG A 100 -15.64 3.53 -6.38
N GLY A 101 -16.68 3.73 -5.58
CA GLY A 101 -17.93 2.94 -5.59
C GLY A 101 -17.77 1.48 -5.15
N LYS A 102 -16.70 1.14 -4.42
CA LYS A 102 -16.37 -0.26 -4.05
C LYS A 102 -16.08 -0.42 -2.56
N TRP A 103 -16.45 0.54 -1.71
CA TRP A 103 -16.16 0.49 -0.29
C TRP A 103 -16.83 -0.72 0.37
N LEU A 104 -18.14 -0.93 0.20
CA LEU A 104 -18.81 -2.13 0.73
C LEU A 104 -18.20 -3.43 0.19
N GLN A 105 -17.94 -3.49 -1.13
CA GLN A 105 -17.38 -4.69 -1.78
C GLN A 105 -16.01 -5.09 -1.22
N LYS A 106 -15.22 -4.11 -0.77
CA LYS A 106 -13.87 -4.30 -0.28
C LYS A 106 -13.76 -4.33 1.25
N GLU A 107 -14.89 -4.27 1.96
CA GLU A 107 -14.94 -4.20 3.43
C GLU A 107 -14.10 -5.27 4.11
N LYS A 108 -14.23 -6.53 3.69
CA LYS A 108 -13.47 -7.66 4.24
C LYS A 108 -11.94 -7.50 4.17
N ARG A 109 -11.45 -6.58 3.33
CA ARG A 109 -10.03 -6.27 3.14
C ARG A 109 -9.64 -5.02 3.90
N TRP A 110 -10.32 -3.89 3.66
CA TRP A 110 -9.92 -2.63 4.27
C TRP A 110 -10.23 -2.56 5.77
N SER A 111 -11.25 -3.25 6.26
CA SER A 111 -11.61 -3.23 7.70
C SER A 111 -10.55 -3.85 8.60
N LYS A 112 -9.59 -4.56 8.01
CA LYS A 112 -8.44 -5.17 8.68
C LYS A 112 -7.20 -4.28 8.68
N ALA A 113 -7.22 -3.14 8.00
CA ALA A 113 -6.14 -2.16 8.07
C ALA A 113 -6.27 -1.32 9.36
N ASP A 114 -5.15 -0.90 9.92
CA ASP A 114 -5.13 -0.06 11.14
C ASP A 114 -5.32 1.42 10.79
N ALA A 115 -5.00 1.81 9.55
CA ALA A 115 -5.31 3.12 8.99
C ALA A 115 -5.64 3.00 7.51
N ILE A 116 -6.54 3.88 7.02
CA ILE A 116 -6.96 3.93 5.62
C ILE A 116 -6.76 5.35 5.11
N LEU A 117 -6.03 5.49 4.00
CA LEU A 117 -5.79 6.73 3.29
C LEU A 117 -6.46 6.68 1.92
N TYR A 118 -6.95 7.82 1.44
CA TYR A 118 -7.43 7.96 0.07
C TYR A 118 -6.98 9.26 -0.58
N SER A 119 -6.65 9.21 -1.86
CA SER A 119 -5.97 10.33 -2.54
C SER A 119 -6.86 11.32 -3.28
N THR A 120 -8.11 10.97 -3.58
CA THR A 120 -9.01 11.85 -4.33
C THR A 120 -10.36 11.93 -3.64
N GLN A 121 -10.91 13.14 -3.48
CA GLN A 121 -12.13 13.35 -2.69
C GLN A 121 -13.38 12.73 -3.33
N ASP A 122 -13.36 12.51 -4.64
CA ASP A 122 -14.46 11.90 -5.40
C ASP A 122 -14.65 10.40 -5.12
N VAL A 123 -13.76 9.77 -4.36
CA VAL A 123 -13.96 8.39 -3.89
C VAL A 123 -14.87 8.30 -2.66
N VAL A 124 -15.12 9.42 -1.98
CA VAL A 124 -15.92 9.46 -0.76
C VAL A 124 -17.40 9.36 -1.10
N ASN A 125 -18.10 8.48 -0.40
CA ASN A 125 -19.54 8.27 -0.48
C ASN A 125 -20.08 7.77 0.87
N GLU A 126 -21.38 7.47 0.95
CA GLU A 126 -22.04 6.97 2.16
C GLU A 126 -21.43 5.67 2.73
N GLU A 127 -20.76 4.89 1.88
CA GLU A 127 -20.11 3.63 2.25
C GLU A 127 -18.68 3.81 2.79
N THR A 128 -18.13 5.03 2.71
CA THR A 128 -16.76 5.30 3.11
C THR A 128 -16.63 5.18 4.63
N PRO A 129 -15.67 4.37 5.14
CA PRO A 129 -15.53 4.19 6.56
C PRO A 129 -15.01 5.49 7.21
N LYS A 130 -15.56 5.84 8.38
CA LYS A 130 -15.21 7.08 9.10
C LYS A 130 -13.73 7.19 9.49
N ILE A 131 -13.03 6.06 9.55
CA ILE A 131 -11.59 5.99 9.83
C ILE A 131 -10.71 6.33 8.62
N ALA A 132 -11.30 6.46 7.42
CA ALA A 132 -10.57 6.81 6.22
C ALA A 132 -10.19 8.29 6.22
N ILE A 133 -8.92 8.57 5.94
CA ILE A 133 -8.33 9.91 5.99
C ILE A 133 -7.98 10.34 4.57
N TYR A 134 -8.40 11.54 4.21
CA TYR A 134 -7.98 12.16 2.95
C TYR A 134 -6.48 12.49 3.00
N SER A 135 -5.73 12.01 2.02
CA SER A 135 -4.30 12.28 1.88
C SER A 135 -3.97 12.39 0.39
N PRO A 136 -3.88 13.61 -0.17
CA PRO A 136 -3.64 13.79 -1.59
C PRO A 136 -2.32 13.17 -2.01
N ASN A 137 -2.26 12.67 -3.25
CA ASN A 137 -1.01 12.18 -3.80
C ASN A 137 0.03 13.31 -3.87
N PRO A 138 1.31 13.02 -3.57
CA PRO A 138 2.38 13.96 -3.86
C PRO A 138 2.48 14.14 -5.39
N VAL A 139 2.42 15.40 -5.84
CA VAL A 139 2.55 15.81 -7.24
C VAL A 139 3.95 16.35 -7.49
#